data_AF-A0A3D4Q6V3-F1
#
_entry.id   AF-A0A3D4Q6V3-F1
#
_cell.length_a   1.000
_cell.length_b   1.000
_cell.length_c   1.000
_cell.angle_alpha   90.00
_cell.angle_beta   90.00
_cell.angle_gamma   90.00
#
_symmetry.space_group_name_H-M   'P 1'
#
loop_
_entity.id
_entity.type
_entity.pdbx_description
1 polymer ?
#
loop_
_entity_poly.entity_id
_entity_poly.type
_entity_poly.pdbx_seq_one_letter_code
_entity_poly.pdbx_strand_id
1 'polypeptide(L)'
;MNPSQKRKAVEEALMPFIHGKTLANALILWDEKYAHKPTFALQHYLRELCSDLEIAHMRSRMLQALVSAFSSLQDDRQSRTPTSYSPRSITPATHANKTTSSPILLMFMDLVEQLIDAPGGDASTRIRLYVLENLEKIPLLTQERWAFQGWLNQMTPLTGTTPNINTMQQVINLAYVGLCEYLGPIRADQFLQNTVSEVQKMHPTTNVNGLL
;
A
#
# COMPACT_ATOMS: atom_id res chain seq x y z
N MET A 1 -12.56 -6.34 14.79
CA MET A 1 -13.12 -5.17 14.09
C MET A 1 -14.56 -5.55 13.77
N ASN A 2 -15.57 -4.79 14.24
CA ASN A 2 -16.95 -5.25 14.11
C ASN A 2 -17.45 -5.06 12.66
N PRO A 3 -18.16 -6.03 12.06
CA PRO A 3 -18.65 -5.95 10.68
C PRO A 3 -19.47 -4.69 10.40
N SER A 4 -20.30 -4.28 11.38
CA SER A 4 -21.14 -3.07 11.29
C SER A 4 -20.34 -1.78 11.24
N GLN A 5 -19.16 -1.71 11.89
CA GLN A 5 -18.27 -0.54 11.83
C GLN A 5 -17.60 -0.44 10.47
N LYS A 6 -17.12 -1.58 9.93
CA LYS A 6 -16.55 -1.63 8.57
C LYS A 6 -17.56 -1.19 7.52
N ARG A 7 -18.80 -1.69 7.59
CA ARG A 7 -19.88 -1.31 6.66
C ARG A 7 -20.14 0.19 6.69
N LYS A 8 -20.19 0.80 7.87
CA LYS A 8 -20.38 2.25 8.03
C LYS A 8 -19.22 3.07 7.45
N ALA A 9 -17.97 2.63 7.66
CA ALA A 9 -16.81 3.26 7.03
C ALA A 9 -16.82 3.16 5.51
N VAL A 10 -17.28 2.02 4.95
CA VAL A 10 -17.46 1.88 3.50
C VAL A 10 -18.52 2.84 2.97
N GLU A 11 -19.65 2.94 3.67
CA GLU A 11 -20.73 3.86 3.31
C GLU A 11 -20.26 5.32 3.31
N GLU A 12 -19.65 5.78 4.41
CA GLU A 12 -19.15 7.16 4.55
C GLU A 12 -18.05 7.47 3.54
N ALA A 13 -17.14 6.53 3.25
CA ALA A 13 -16.07 6.71 2.28
C ALA A 13 -16.58 6.79 0.83
N LEU A 14 -17.67 6.10 0.50
CA LEU A 14 -18.19 6.02 -0.87
C LEU A 14 -19.26 7.07 -1.17
N MET A 15 -19.94 7.60 -0.15
CA MET A 15 -20.98 8.62 -0.29
C MET A 15 -20.57 9.84 -1.14
N PRO A 16 -19.34 10.39 -1.07
CA PRO A 16 -18.93 11.51 -1.91
C PRO A 16 -18.81 11.19 -3.40
N PHE A 17 -18.77 9.90 -3.76
CA PHE A 17 -18.46 9.43 -5.12
C PHE A 17 -19.66 8.76 -5.79
N ILE A 18 -20.46 8.03 -5.02
CA ILE A 18 -21.60 7.26 -5.51
C ILE A 18 -22.80 7.44 -4.60
N HIS A 19 -24.00 7.54 -5.21
CA HIS A 19 -25.24 7.84 -4.51
C HIS A 19 -26.37 6.89 -4.93
N GLY A 20 -27.44 6.85 -4.14
CA GLY A 20 -28.67 6.14 -4.47
C GLY A 20 -28.46 4.64 -4.72
N LYS A 21 -28.94 4.15 -5.87
CA LYS A 21 -28.94 2.72 -6.20
C LYS A 21 -27.54 2.13 -6.36
N THR A 22 -26.58 2.93 -6.82
CA THR A 22 -25.17 2.52 -6.97
C THR A 22 -24.50 2.31 -5.61
N LEU A 23 -24.78 3.19 -4.64
CA LEU A 23 -24.28 3.04 -3.27
C LEU A 23 -24.90 1.82 -2.58
N ALA A 24 -26.20 1.58 -2.76
CA ALA A 24 -26.86 0.41 -2.22
C ALA A 24 -26.26 -0.91 -2.75
N ASN A 25 -26.02 -0.99 -4.07
CA ASN A 25 -25.37 -2.15 -4.68
C ASN A 25 -23.92 -2.34 -4.21
N ALA A 26 -23.19 -1.25 -4.03
CA ALA A 26 -21.83 -1.27 -3.49
C ALA A 26 -21.80 -1.87 -2.08
N LEU A 27 -22.72 -1.44 -1.22
CA LEU A 27 -22.87 -1.95 0.15
C LEU A 27 -23.33 -3.42 0.21
N ILE A 28 -24.14 -3.88 -0.75
CA ILE A 28 -24.51 -5.31 -0.86
C ILE A 28 -23.28 -6.13 -1.25
N LEU A 29 -22.56 -5.71 -2.30
CA LEU A 29 -21.33 -6.38 -2.75
C LEU A 29 -20.29 -6.45 -1.62
N TRP A 30 -20.16 -5.37 -0.85
CA TRP A 30 -19.30 -5.33 0.32
C TRP A 30 -19.70 -6.39 1.36
N ASP A 31 -20.97 -6.41 1.78
CA ASP A 31 -21.44 -7.34 2.81
C ASP A 31 -21.30 -8.80 2.38
N GLU A 32 -21.63 -9.13 1.13
CA GLU A 32 -21.60 -10.51 0.63
C GLU A 32 -20.18 -11.06 0.43
N LYS A 33 -19.25 -10.23 -0.10
CA LYS A 33 -17.95 -10.73 -0.57
C LYS A 33 -16.74 -10.20 0.18
N TYR A 34 -16.85 -9.07 0.89
CA TYR A 34 -15.69 -8.31 1.37
C TYR A 34 -15.73 -7.95 2.86
N ALA A 35 -16.88 -8.03 3.55
CA ALA A 35 -17.00 -7.65 4.96
C ALA A 35 -16.05 -8.43 5.91
N HIS A 36 -15.81 -9.71 5.58
CA HIS A 36 -14.90 -10.58 6.32
C HIS A 36 -13.45 -10.51 5.85
N LYS A 37 -13.18 -9.82 4.74
CA LYS A 37 -11.85 -9.72 4.16
C LYS A 37 -11.01 -8.60 4.81
N PRO A 38 -9.67 -8.71 4.75
CA PRO A 38 -8.74 -7.68 5.20
C PRO A 38 -8.74 -6.44 4.29
N THR A 39 -8.12 -5.36 4.75
CA THR A 39 -8.18 -4.01 4.12
C THR A 39 -7.64 -3.96 2.69
N PHE A 40 -6.70 -4.83 2.30
CA PHE A 40 -6.22 -4.89 0.91
C PHE A 40 -7.29 -5.39 -0.08
N ALA A 41 -8.31 -6.10 0.40
CA ALA A 41 -9.44 -6.52 -0.43
C ALA A 41 -10.28 -5.33 -0.92
N LEU A 42 -10.07 -4.12 -0.38
CA LEU A 42 -10.65 -2.88 -0.91
C LEU A 42 -10.27 -2.63 -2.37
N GLN A 43 -9.07 -3.04 -2.81
CA GLN A 43 -8.69 -2.92 -4.22
C GLN A 43 -9.49 -3.85 -5.12
N HIS A 44 -9.74 -5.09 -4.69
CA HIS A 44 -10.58 -6.05 -5.40
C HIS A 44 -12.04 -5.60 -5.42
N TYR A 45 -12.54 -5.17 -4.27
CA TYR A 45 -13.88 -4.60 -4.14
C TYR A 45 -14.10 -3.43 -5.10
N LEU A 46 -13.18 -2.46 -5.15
CA LEU A 46 -13.28 -1.36 -6.12
C LEU A 46 -13.07 -1.82 -7.57
N ARG A 47 -12.36 -2.93 -7.83
CA ARG A 47 -12.20 -3.46 -9.20
C ARG A 47 -13.51 -4.02 -9.71
N GLU A 48 -14.18 -4.77 -8.87
CA GLU A 48 -15.49 -5.33 -9.15
C GLU A 48 -16.58 -4.26 -9.16
N LEU A 49 -16.47 -3.23 -8.30
CA LEU A 49 -17.42 -2.12 -8.29
C LEU A 49 -17.25 -1.21 -9.52
N CYS A 50 -16.02 -0.94 -9.94
CA CYS A 50 -15.74 -0.04 -11.06
C CYS A 50 -15.66 -0.72 -12.44
N SER A 51 -15.85 -2.04 -12.55
CA SER A 51 -15.67 -2.76 -13.82
C SER A 51 -16.66 -2.35 -14.91
N ASP A 52 -17.89 -1.98 -14.54
CA ASP A 52 -18.99 -1.63 -15.47
C ASP A 52 -19.49 -0.19 -15.34
N LEU A 53 -18.82 0.64 -14.54
CA LEU A 53 -19.27 1.99 -14.24
C LEU A 53 -18.32 3.05 -14.82
N GLU A 54 -18.87 4.14 -15.35
CA GLU A 54 -18.12 5.32 -15.83
C GLU A 54 -17.27 6.00 -14.73
N ILE A 55 -17.34 5.52 -13.49
CA ILE A 55 -16.60 6.01 -12.32
C ILE A 55 -15.21 5.37 -12.16
N ALA A 56 -14.76 4.52 -13.10
CA ALA A 56 -13.43 3.88 -13.04
C ALA A 56 -12.28 4.90 -12.88
N HIS A 57 -12.44 6.11 -13.42
CA HIS A 57 -11.48 7.22 -13.27
C HIS A 57 -11.38 7.75 -11.83
N MET A 58 -12.41 7.54 -10.98
CA MET A 58 -12.43 7.96 -9.57
C MET A 58 -11.92 6.87 -8.62
N ARG A 59 -11.60 5.67 -9.12
CA ARG A 59 -11.16 4.50 -8.36
C ARG A 59 -10.08 4.83 -7.33
N SER A 60 -9.05 5.58 -7.71
CA SER A 60 -7.95 5.94 -6.81
C SER A 60 -8.42 6.82 -5.65
N ARG A 61 -9.35 7.75 -5.89
CA ARG A 61 -9.92 8.63 -4.85
C ARG A 61 -10.86 7.85 -3.93
N MET A 62 -11.65 6.93 -4.47
CA MET A 62 -12.50 6.03 -3.68
C MET A 62 -11.66 5.09 -2.80
N LEU A 63 -10.54 4.58 -3.32
CA LEU A 63 -9.64 3.71 -2.56
C LEU A 63 -8.99 4.50 -1.41
N GLN A 64 -8.57 5.74 -1.66
CA GLN A 64 -8.03 6.63 -0.63
C GLN A 64 -9.06 6.90 0.48
N ALA A 65 -10.29 7.23 0.12
CA ALA A 65 -11.36 7.46 1.09
C ALA A 65 -11.64 6.21 1.94
N LEU A 66 -11.67 5.03 1.31
CA LEU A 66 -11.89 3.76 2.01
C LEU A 66 -10.76 3.40 2.96
N VAL A 67 -9.49 3.53 2.52
CA VAL A 67 -8.35 3.26 3.38
C VAL A 67 -8.35 4.23 4.56
N SER A 68 -8.59 5.52 4.32
CA SER A 68 -8.68 6.55 5.39
C SER A 68 -9.79 6.25 6.40
N ALA A 69 -10.97 5.83 5.97
CA ALA A 69 -12.05 5.48 6.88
C ALA A 69 -11.72 4.25 7.75
N PHE A 70 -11.09 3.23 7.18
CA PHE A 70 -10.67 2.02 7.92
C PHE A 70 -9.55 2.30 8.92
N SER A 71 -8.68 3.22 8.51
CA SER A 71 -7.57 3.77 9.26
C SER A 71 -8.02 4.49 10.53
N SER A 72 -8.95 5.44 10.40
CA SER A 72 -9.53 6.16 11.53
C SER A 72 -10.27 5.24 12.50
N LEU A 73 -10.98 4.22 11.99
CA LEU A 73 -11.62 3.20 12.83
C LEU A 73 -10.64 2.37 13.66
N GLN A 74 -9.39 2.22 13.20
CA GLN A 74 -8.36 1.47 13.91
C GLN A 74 -7.74 2.32 15.03
N ASP A 75 -7.56 3.62 14.78
CA ASP A 75 -7.06 4.62 15.73
C ASP A 75 -8.05 4.90 16.88
N ASP A 76 -9.35 4.95 16.57
CA ASP A 76 -10.44 5.09 17.56
C ASP A 76 -10.51 3.93 18.58
N ARG A 77 -9.99 2.75 18.22
CA ARG A 77 -9.93 1.58 19.12
C ARG A 77 -8.70 1.63 20.03
N GLN A 78 -7.62 2.28 19.58
CA GLN A 78 -6.39 2.42 20.35
C GLN A 78 -6.44 3.63 21.30
N SER A 79 -7.28 4.62 20.99
CA SER A 79 -7.55 5.80 21.82
C SER A 79 -8.40 5.53 23.08
N ARG A 80 -8.74 4.27 23.40
CA ARG A 80 -9.45 3.87 24.63
C ARG A 80 -8.54 3.36 25.75
N THR A 81 -7.28 3.78 25.79
CA THR A 81 -6.52 3.81 27.04
C THR A 81 -6.57 5.22 27.62
N PRO A 82 -7.19 5.45 28.78
CA PRO A 82 -7.20 6.76 29.39
C PRO A 82 -5.79 7.03 29.92
N THR A 83 -5.03 7.86 29.22
CA THR A 83 -3.84 8.46 29.82
C THR A 83 -3.97 9.96 29.73
N SER A 84 -4.05 10.57 30.92
CA SER A 84 -4.22 11.98 31.20
C SER A 84 -3.29 12.90 30.41
N TYR A 85 -3.88 14.02 29.99
CA TYR A 85 -3.34 15.38 29.96
C TYR A 85 -1.81 15.58 29.88
N SER A 86 -1.37 16.24 28.80
CA SER A 86 -0.66 17.52 28.95
C SER A 86 -0.74 18.35 27.66
N PRO A 87 -1.16 19.63 27.73
CA PRO A 87 -1.14 20.54 26.59
C PRO A 87 0.26 21.14 26.45
N ARG A 88 0.99 20.81 25.38
CA ARG A 88 2.26 21.48 25.08
C ARG A 88 2.18 22.21 23.74
N SER A 89 1.95 23.51 23.88
CA SER A 89 2.46 24.63 23.10
C SER A 89 2.64 24.44 21.60
N ILE A 90 1.77 25.14 20.88
CA ILE A 90 1.87 25.47 19.46
C ILE A 90 3.09 26.38 19.27
N THR A 91 4.12 25.89 18.60
CA THR A 91 5.11 26.74 17.91
C THR A 91 4.94 26.55 16.40
N PRO A 92 4.72 27.62 15.63
CA PRO A 92 4.69 27.53 14.18
C PRO A 92 6.13 27.42 13.68
N ALA A 93 6.59 26.21 13.40
CA ALA A 93 7.82 25.99 12.66
C ALA A 93 7.51 26.10 11.17
N THR A 94 7.94 27.23 10.62
CA THR A 94 7.90 27.62 9.21
C THR A 94 8.47 26.52 8.31
N HIS A 95 7.72 26.27 7.24
CA HIS A 95 8.00 25.38 6.12
C HIS A 95 9.44 25.48 5.57
N ALA A 96 10.13 24.33 5.46
CA ALA A 96 10.92 23.90 4.30
C ALA A 96 11.80 22.67 4.62
N ASN A 97 11.22 21.56 5.12
CA ASN A 97 11.93 20.28 5.06
C ASN A 97 11.71 19.69 3.67
N LYS A 98 12.66 19.91 2.76
CA LYS A 98 12.88 18.98 1.65
C LYS A 98 13.28 17.65 2.29
N THR A 99 12.30 16.77 2.51
CA THR A 99 12.50 15.38 2.93
C THR A 99 13.37 14.70 1.89
N THR A 100 14.68 14.80 2.05
CA THR A 100 15.64 14.16 1.14
C THR A 100 15.72 12.72 1.62
N SER A 101 14.92 11.85 1.00
CA SER A 101 14.99 10.41 1.26
C SER A 101 16.44 9.93 1.11
N SER A 102 16.88 9.05 2.00
CA SER A 102 18.24 8.49 1.94
C SER A 102 18.48 7.84 0.56
N PRO A 103 19.67 7.96 -0.06
CA PRO A 103 19.96 7.35 -1.35
C PRO A 103 19.65 5.85 -1.41
N ILE A 104 19.88 5.13 -0.29
CA ILE A 104 19.55 3.70 -0.20
C ILE A 104 18.04 3.43 -0.21
N LEU A 105 17.23 4.33 0.35
CA LEU A 105 15.77 4.22 0.34
C LEU A 105 15.23 4.44 -1.06
N LEU A 106 15.78 5.40 -1.80
CA LEU A 106 15.43 5.64 -3.20
C LEU A 106 15.78 4.44 -4.08
N MET A 107 17.00 3.90 -3.93
CA MET A 107 17.43 2.68 -4.63
C MET A 107 16.53 1.48 -4.33
N PHE A 108 16.16 1.30 -3.05
CA PHE A 108 15.21 0.26 -2.63
C PHE A 108 13.84 0.44 -3.29
N MET A 109 13.30 1.67 -3.28
CA MET A 109 11.99 1.95 -3.89
C MET A 109 12.01 1.67 -5.39
N ASP A 110 13.02 2.19 -6.10
CA ASP A 110 13.15 1.99 -7.55
C ASP A 110 13.33 0.52 -7.92
N LEU A 111 14.05 -0.25 -7.10
CA LEU A 111 14.24 -1.69 -7.29
C LEU A 111 12.91 -2.44 -7.16
N VAL A 112 12.16 -2.20 -6.09
CA VAL A 112 10.89 -2.90 -5.86
C VAL A 112 9.83 -2.49 -6.88
N GLU A 113 9.73 -1.19 -7.21
CA GLU A 113 8.79 -0.71 -8.23
C GLU A 113 9.07 -1.35 -9.59
N GLN A 114 10.32 -1.32 -10.06
CA GLN A 114 10.68 -1.95 -11.32
C GLN A 114 10.51 -3.47 -11.28
N LEU A 115 10.81 -4.14 -10.17
CA LEU A 115 10.64 -5.58 -10.06
C LEU A 115 9.15 -5.98 -10.14
N ILE A 116 8.27 -5.19 -9.54
CA ILE A 116 6.81 -5.39 -9.62
C ILE A 116 6.29 -5.04 -11.02
N ASP A 117 6.79 -3.98 -11.64
CA ASP A 117 6.26 -3.44 -12.89
C ASP A 117 6.87 -4.09 -14.15
N ALA A 118 8.00 -4.79 -14.03
CA ALA A 118 8.70 -5.41 -15.17
C ALA A 118 7.86 -6.41 -15.99
N PRO A 119 6.98 -7.24 -15.39
CA PRO A 119 6.10 -8.13 -16.15
C PRO A 119 4.97 -7.43 -16.91
N GLY A 120 4.61 -6.22 -16.51
CA GLY A 120 3.51 -5.43 -17.06
C GLY A 120 2.10 -5.98 -16.82
N GLY A 121 1.09 -5.17 -17.13
CA GLY A 121 -0.32 -5.57 -17.20
C GLY A 121 -0.90 -6.16 -15.90
N ASP A 122 -1.70 -7.22 -16.02
CA ASP A 122 -2.32 -7.89 -14.87
C ASP A 122 -1.29 -8.60 -13.96
N ALA A 123 -0.14 -9.02 -14.53
CA ALA A 123 0.94 -9.68 -13.80
C ALA A 123 1.52 -8.74 -12.72
N SER A 124 1.84 -7.51 -13.08
CA SER A 124 2.33 -6.50 -12.13
C SER A 124 1.33 -6.22 -11.02
N THR A 125 0.04 -6.17 -11.35
CA THR A 125 -1.00 -6.00 -10.32
C THR A 125 -1.04 -7.18 -9.36
N ARG A 126 -0.96 -8.41 -9.87
CA ARG A 126 -0.97 -9.62 -9.02
C ARG A 126 0.26 -9.70 -8.12
N ILE A 127 1.44 -9.36 -8.64
CA ILE A 127 2.67 -9.34 -7.84
C ILE A 127 2.57 -8.27 -6.75
N ARG A 128 2.08 -7.07 -7.09
CA ARG A 128 1.84 -6.00 -6.11
C ARG A 128 0.88 -6.41 -5.00
N LEU A 129 -0.20 -7.09 -5.36
CA LEU A 129 -1.15 -7.67 -4.41
C LEU A 129 -0.49 -8.75 -3.54
N TYR A 130 0.28 -9.66 -4.13
CA TYR A 130 1.03 -10.68 -3.40
C TYR A 130 1.97 -10.06 -2.35
N VAL A 131 2.70 -9.00 -2.72
CA VAL A 131 3.57 -8.28 -1.78
C VAL A 131 2.76 -7.65 -0.65
N LEU A 132 1.63 -6.99 -0.96
CA LEU A 132 0.74 -6.40 0.04
C LEU A 132 0.18 -7.44 1.02
N GLU A 133 -0.26 -8.59 0.52
CA GLU A 133 -0.80 -9.70 1.32
C GLU A 133 0.25 -10.29 2.26
N ASN A 134 1.48 -10.43 1.77
CA ASN A 134 2.56 -11.02 2.55
C ASN A 134 3.30 -9.99 3.42
N LEU A 135 3.09 -8.69 3.21
CA LEU A 135 3.64 -7.62 4.06
C LEU A 135 3.14 -7.72 5.51
N GLU A 136 1.93 -8.26 5.75
CA GLU A 136 1.39 -8.48 7.10
C GLU A 136 2.25 -9.46 7.91
N LYS A 137 2.98 -10.35 7.23
CA LYS A 137 3.88 -11.34 7.85
C LYS A 137 5.21 -10.72 8.28
N ILE A 138 5.55 -9.53 7.77
CA ILE A 138 6.76 -8.80 8.16
C ILE A 138 6.48 -8.04 9.47
N PRO A 139 7.34 -8.18 10.50
CA PRO A 139 7.21 -7.46 11.75
C PRO A 139 7.59 -5.98 11.55
N LEU A 140 6.61 -5.18 11.14
CA LEU A 140 6.74 -3.75 10.92
C LEU A 140 6.09 -2.96 12.05
N LEU A 141 6.65 -1.80 12.38
CA LEU A 141 5.95 -0.81 13.20
C LEU A 141 4.71 -0.31 12.46
N THR A 142 3.68 0.11 13.19
CA THR A 142 2.42 0.58 12.59
C THR A 142 2.66 1.67 11.55
N GLN A 143 3.48 2.68 11.87
CA GLN A 143 3.78 3.77 10.93
C GLN A 143 4.49 3.29 9.66
N GLU A 144 5.45 2.37 9.78
CA GLU A 144 6.15 1.80 8.62
C GLU A 144 5.20 0.99 7.75
N ARG A 145 4.35 0.15 8.38
CA ARG A 145 3.36 -0.66 7.68
C ARG A 145 2.43 0.20 6.84
N TRP A 146 2.01 1.35 7.36
CA TRP A 146 1.14 2.27 6.64
C TRP A 146 1.84 2.99 5.51
N ALA A 147 3.10 3.38 5.71
CA ALA A 147 3.89 3.98 4.65
C ALA A 147 4.11 2.98 3.50
N PHE A 148 4.44 1.72 3.81
CA PHE A 148 4.55 0.64 2.83
C PHE A 148 3.22 0.35 2.13
N GLN A 149 2.11 0.32 2.87
CA GLN A 149 0.79 0.15 2.27
C GLN A 149 0.44 1.30 1.33
N GLY A 150 0.59 2.55 1.76
CA GLY A 150 0.34 3.72 0.91
C GLY A 150 1.20 3.73 -0.35
N TRP A 151 2.47 3.34 -0.23
CA TRP A 151 3.39 3.24 -1.35
C TRP A 151 3.08 2.09 -2.32
N LEU A 152 2.87 0.88 -1.81
CA LEU A 152 2.51 -0.27 -2.66
C LEU A 152 1.14 -0.09 -3.32
N ASN A 153 0.22 0.63 -2.67
CA ASN A 153 -1.07 1.05 -3.25
C ASN A 153 -0.93 2.21 -4.27
N GLN A 154 0.29 2.70 -4.54
CA GLN A 154 0.58 3.85 -5.42
C GLN A 154 -0.14 5.15 -4.99
N MET A 155 -0.44 5.30 -3.70
CA MET A 155 -1.12 6.50 -3.17
C MET A 155 -0.14 7.60 -2.77
N THR A 156 0.96 7.22 -2.13
CA THR A 156 1.97 8.13 -1.59
C THR A 156 3.34 7.52 -1.75
N PRO A 157 4.38 8.31 -2.10
CA PRO A 157 5.74 7.79 -2.09
C PRO A 157 6.14 7.37 -0.66
N LEU A 158 6.97 6.33 -0.55
CA LEU A 158 7.51 5.88 0.73
C LEU A 158 8.42 6.97 1.32
N THR A 159 7.86 7.78 2.21
CA THR A 159 8.51 8.96 2.80
C THR A 159 8.27 9.01 4.29
N GLY A 160 9.15 9.70 5.02
CA GLY A 160 9.01 9.84 6.48
C GLY A 160 9.23 8.55 7.27
N THR A 161 9.81 7.52 6.63
CA THR A 161 10.21 6.27 7.26
C THR A 161 11.65 5.92 6.86
N THR A 162 12.35 5.22 7.75
CA THR A 162 13.71 4.72 7.51
C THR A 162 13.73 3.24 7.85
N PRO A 163 13.12 2.39 7.00
CA PRO A 163 13.13 0.95 7.24
C PRO A 163 14.57 0.47 7.33
N ASN A 164 14.82 -0.50 8.21
CA ASN A 164 16.14 -1.10 8.30
C ASN A 164 16.42 -1.97 7.06
N ILE A 165 17.70 -2.32 6.85
CA ILE A 165 18.14 -3.10 5.69
C ILE A 165 17.45 -4.46 5.60
N ASN A 166 17.19 -5.11 6.75
CA ASN A 166 16.55 -6.42 6.78
C ASN A 166 15.09 -6.35 6.32
N THR A 167 14.36 -5.31 6.72
CA THR A 167 13.01 -5.03 6.24
C THR A 167 13.00 -4.80 4.73
N MET A 168 13.95 -4.01 4.22
CA MET A 168 14.08 -3.77 2.77
C MET A 168 14.31 -5.10 2.02
N GLN A 169 15.27 -5.92 2.47
CA GLN A 169 15.54 -7.25 1.91
C GLN A 169 14.30 -8.16 1.94
N GLN A 170 13.54 -8.17 3.05
CA GLN A 170 12.32 -8.97 3.15
C GLN A 170 11.27 -8.53 2.12
N VAL A 171 11.08 -7.22 1.91
CA VAL A 171 10.12 -6.72 0.91
C VAL A 171 10.56 -7.06 -0.52
N ILE A 172 11.86 -6.96 -0.83
CA ILE A 172 12.42 -7.38 -2.12
C ILE A 172 12.19 -8.89 -2.33
N ASN A 173 12.46 -9.70 -1.31
CA ASN A 173 12.23 -11.14 -1.35
C ASN A 173 10.76 -11.48 -1.57
N LEU A 174 9.83 -10.74 -0.96
CA LEU A 174 8.40 -10.93 -1.25
C LEU A 174 8.06 -10.63 -2.71
N ALA A 175 8.61 -9.57 -3.28
CA ALA A 175 8.40 -9.25 -4.69
C ALA A 175 8.99 -10.32 -5.62
N TYR A 176 10.18 -10.82 -5.31
CA TYR A 176 10.82 -11.92 -6.04
C TYR A 176 10.04 -13.23 -5.93
N VAL A 177 9.55 -13.60 -4.74
CA VAL A 177 8.71 -14.79 -4.59
C VAL A 177 7.40 -14.60 -5.36
N GLY A 178 6.78 -13.42 -5.33
CA GLY A 178 5.60 -13.13 -6.14
C GLY A 178 5.83 -13.29 -7.64
N LEU A 179 7.01 -12.89 -8.13
CA LEU A 179 7.44 -13.15 -9.51
C LEU A 179 7.60 -14.65 -9.78
N CYS A 180 8.23 -15.39 -8.86
CA CYS A 180 8.44 -16.83 -9.01
C CYS A 180 7.12 -17.61 -9.07
N GLU A 181 6.19 -17.28 -8.18
CA GLU A 181 4.86 -17.91 -8.12
C GLU A 181 4.06 -17.67 -9.41
N TYR A 182 4.19 -16.48 -10.01
CA TYR A 182 3.38 -16.11 -11.17
C TYR A 182 4.02 -16.45 -12.52
N LEU A 183 5.34 -16.29 -12.66
CA LEU A 183 6.06 -16.42 -13.94
C LEU A 183 6.99 -17.63 -13.99
N GLY A 184 7.22 -18.28 -12.84
CA GLY A 184 8.25 -19.30 -12.66
C GLY A 184 9.63 -18.70 -12.35
N PRO A 185 10.51 -19.49 -11.71
CA PRO A 185 11.80 -19.00 -11.18
C PRO A 185 12.75 -18.51 -12.28
N ILE A 186 12.75 -19.13 -13.46
CA ILE A 186 13.67 -18.76 -14.55
C ILE A 186 13.39 -17.32 -15.04
N ARG A 187 12.11 -16.96 -15.24
CA ARG A 187 11.74 -15.62 -15.67
C ARG A 187 11.90 -14.60 -14.54
N ALA A 188 11.59 -14.99 -13.31
CA ALA A 188 11.81 -14.14 -12.14
C ALA A 188 13.28 -13.74 -12.00
N ASP A 189 14.21 -14.68 -12.18
CA ASP A 189 15.66 -14.41 -12.17
C ASP A 189 16.09 -13.46 -13.27
N GLN A 190 15.57 -13.64 -14.50
CA GLN A 190 15.84 -12.72 -15.61
C GLN A 190 15.38 -11.29 -15.29
N PHE A 191 14.17 -11.14 -14.73
CA PHE A 191 13.67 -9.83 -14.32
C PHE A 191 14.51 -9.23 -13.19
N LEU A 192 14.88 -10.03 -12.18
CA LEU A 192 15.72 -9.56 -11.09
C LEU A 192 17.08 -9.06 -11.60
N GLN A 193 17.77 -9.84 -12.43
CA GLN A 193 19.08 -9.47 -12.98
C GLN A 193 19.01 -8.19 -13.84
N ASN A 194 17.99 -8.08 -14.69
CA ASN A 194 17.77 -6.89 -15.52
C ASN A 194 17.50 -5.66 -14.65
N THR A 195 16.58 -5.78 -13.68
CA THR A 195 16.23 -4.66 -12.79
C THR A 195 17.42 -4.23 -11.94
N VAL A 196 18.17 -5.17 -11.37
CA VAL A 196 19.39 -4.87 -10.58
C VAL A 196 20.40 -4.09 -11.42
N SER A 197 20.60 -4.50 -12.67
CA SER A 197 21.52 -3.83 -13.59
C SER A 197 21.07 -2.40 -13.92
N GLU A 198 19.78 -2.17 -14.15
CA GLU A 198 19.23 -0.85 -14.45
C GLU A 198 19.24 0.07 -13.22
N VAL A 199 18.83 -0.44 -12.05
CA VAL A 199 18.86 0.31 -10.78
C VAL A 199 20.29 0.70 -10.41
N GLN A 200 21.27 -0.19 -10.61
CA GLN A 200 22.67 0.10 -10.31
C GLN A 200 23.24 1.22 -11.21
N LYS A 201 22.75 1.33 -12.46
CA LYS A 201 23.10 2.46 -13.35
C LYS A 201 22.47 3.77 -12.89
N MET A 202 21.24 3.72 -12.36
CA MET A 202 20.53 4.90 -11.84
C MET A 202 21.10 5.40 -10.50
N HIS A 203 21.63 4.49 -9.69
CA HIS A 203 22.19 4.79 -8.36
C HIS A 203 23.69 4.42 -8.28
N PRO A 204 24.58 5.10 -9.04
CA PRO A 204 25.99 4.72 -9.14
C PRO A 204 26.77 4.85 -7.81
N THR A 205 26.25 5.60 -6.86
CA THR A 205 26.87 5.84 -5.54
C THR A 205 26.51 4.80 -4.49
N THR A 206 25.54 3.92 -4.78
CA THR A 206 25.03 2.91 -3.84
C THR A 206 25.15 1.52 -4.47
N ASN A 207 25.38 0.48 -3.66
CA ASN A 207 25.52 -0.89 -4.15
C ASN A 207 24.21 -1.66 -4.01
N VAL A 208 23.58 -2.02 -5.14
CA VAL A 208 22.30 -2.74 -5.16
C VAL A 208 22.42 -4.12 -4.51
N ASN A 209 23.57 -4.79 -4.61
CA ASN A 209 23.78 -6.10 -4.01
C ASN A 209 23.77 -6.06 -2.48
N GLY A 210 23.87 -4.87 -1.86
CA GLY A 210 23.66 -4.72 -0.41
C GLY A 210 22.20 -4.83 0.02
N LEU A 211 21.25 -4.81 -0.92
CA LEU A 211 19.80 -4.95 -0.69
C LEU A 211 19.23 -6.31 -1.10
N LEU A 212 20.03 -7.15 -1.76
CA LEU A 212 19.70 -8.54 -2.06
C LEU A 212 20.15 -9.44 -0.91
#